data_AF-A0A7J7TSC4-F1
#
_entry.id   AF-A0A7J7TSC4-F1
#
_cell.length_a   1.000
_cell.length_b   1.000
_cell.length_c   1.000
_cell.angle_alpha   90.00
_cell.angle_beta   90.00
_cell.angle_gamma   90.00
#
_symmetry.space_group_name_H-M   'P 1'
#
loop_
_entity.id
_entity.type
_entity.pdbx_description
1 polymer ?
#
loop_
_entity_poly.entity_id
_entity_poly.type
_entity_poly.pdbx_seq_one_letter_code
_entity_poly.pdbx_strand_id
1 'polypeptide(L)'
;MEVAAVRLLRGSALLRRNFPTCLPAWKSPPGALRASHSEALLSPAGSGLPGAPLQTLSDEELMIQSAVKKFAREQVAPLVSTMDENAKMEKSVIQGLFQQGFMAVDVDAKYGGTGASFFSLVLVVEELAKVGHGYKYAIGSLNEGRIGIAAQMLGLAQGCFDYTVPYIKERMQFGKRLFDFQGLQHQVAQVATQLEAARLLTYNAARLVEAGKPFIKEAAMAKYYASEVAGLTTSRCIDWMGGVGYTRNCPVEKYFRDAKIGTIYEGASNIQLNTIGKHLDAAY
;
A
#
# COMPACT_ATOMS: atom_id res chain seq x y z
N MET A 1 2.12 8.33 -70.20
CA MET A 1 1.28 7.13 -70.40
C MET A 1 0.48 6.95 -69.12
N GLU A 2 -0.63 7.66 -68.88
CA GLU A 2 -1.85 7.83 -69.70
C GLU A 2 -2.63 6.52 -69.91
N VAL A 3 -3.95 6.61 -69.65
CA VAL A 3 -5.06 5.73 -70.08
C VAL A 3 -5.26 4.42 -69.28
N ALA A 4 -6.45 3.88 -69.02
CA ALA A 4 -7.79 4.36 -68.69
C ALA A 4 -8.61 3.10 -68.29
N ALA A 5 -9.75 3.36 -67.64
CA ALA A 5 -10.82 2.45 -67.25
C ALA A 5 -11.26 1.38 -68.28
N VAL A 6 -11.66 0.20 -67.78
CA VAL A 6 -12.81 -0.58 -68.30
C VAL A 6 -13.60 -1.19 -67.13
N ARG A 7 -14.91 -1.25 -67.35
CA ARG A 7 -16.03 -1.34 -66.41
C ARG A 7 -16.76 -2.69 -66.63
N LEU A 8 -17.53 -3.15 -65.63
CA LEU A 8 -18.80 -3.91 -65.74
C LEU A 8 -18.67 -5.43 -66.12
N LEU A 9 -19.30 -6.45 -65.48
CA LEU A 9 -20.67 -6.63 -64.95
C LEU A 9 -20.81 -7.83 -63.96
N ARG A 10 -21.74 -7.64 -62.99
CA ARG A 10 -22.82 -8.53 -62.46
C ARG A 10 -22.58 -9.95 -61.90
N GLY A 11 -23.19 -10.16 -60.72
CA GLY A 11 -23.80 -11.43 -60.27
C GLY A 11 -23.60 -11.74 -58.77
N SER A 12 -24.32 -11.11 -57.83
CA SER A 12 -25.52 -11.62 -57.12
C SER A 12 -25.33 -12.82 -56.16
N ALA A 13 -25.39 -12.57 -54.84
CA ALA A 13 -26.06 -13.36 -53.78
C ALA A 13 -25.76 -12.72 -52.40
N LEU A 14 -26.64 -11.87 -51.86
CA LEU A 14 -27.60 -12.16 -50.76
C LEU A 14 -26.97 -12.63 -49.43
N LEU A 15 -26.99 -11.77 -48.40
CA LEU A 15 -27.83 -11.97 -47.20
C LEU A 15 -27.80 -10.74 -46.28
N ARG A 16 -29.01 -10.27 -45.94
CA ARG A 16 -29.34 -9.09 -45.13
C ARG A 16 -29.00 -9.30 -43.65
N ARG A 17 -28.52 -8.25 -42.97
CA ARG A 17 -28.67 -8.11 -41.51
C ARG A 17 -29.60 -6.94 -41.20
N ASN A 18 -30.66 -7.26 -40.47
CA ASN A 18 -31.73 -6.37 -40.06
C ASN A 18 -31.23 -5.31 -39.06
N PHE A 19 -31.53 -4.04 -39.33
CA PHE A 19 -31.63 -2.99 -38.32
C PHE A 19 -33.11 -2.83 -37.94
N PRO A 20 -33.43 -2.76 -36.64
CA PRO A 20 -34.55 -1.97 -36.18
C PRO A 20 -34.05 -0.79 -35.36
N THR A 21 -34.28 0.40 -35.90
CA THR A 21 -34.42 1.66 -35.16
C THR A 21 -35.59 1.56 -34.19
N CYS A 22 -35.37 1.85 -32.90
CA CYS A 22 -36.41 2.26 -31.95
C CYS A 22 -35.78 2.97 -30.74
N LEU A 23 -35.76 4.30 -30.77
CA LEU A 23 -36.02 5.11 -29.56
C LEU A 23 -37.54 5.21 -29.43
N PRO A 24 -38.12 5.19 -28.21
CA PRO A 24 -38.49 6.50 -27.64
C PRO A 24 -38.52 6.63 -26.09
N ALA A 25 -38.45 7.91 -25.70
CA ALA A 25 -39.16 8.59 -24.61
C ALA A 25 -38.66 8.48 -23.14
N TRP A 26 -37.89 9.50 -22.74
CA TRP A 26 -38.00 10.12 -21.41
C TRP A 26 -39.44 10.57 -21.12
N LYS A 27 -40.05 10.06 -20.03
CA LYS A 27 -41.05 10.75 -19.19
C LYS A 27 -40.87 10.31 -17.71
N SER A 28 -41.01 11.28 -16.82
CA SER A 28 -40.50 11.44 -15.44
C SER A 28 -41.18 10.61 -14.31
N PRO A 29 -40.73 10.68 -13.02
CA PRO A 29 -41.03 9.73 -11.93
C PRO A 29 -42.27 10.12 -11.08
N PRO A 30 -42.73 9.29 -10.10
CA PRO A 30 -42.33 9.52 -8.70
C PRO A 30 -42.22 8.25 -7.83
N GLY A 31 -41.25 8.23 -6.92
CA GLY A 31 -41.11 7.17 -5.92
C GLY A 31 -40.05 7.54 -4.89
N ALA A 32 -40.34 8.55 -4.08
CA ALA A 32 -39.51 8.92 -2.94
C ALA A 32 -39.50 7.76 -1.93
N LEU A 33 -38.48 6.90 -2.01
CA LEU A 33 -38.12 6.02 -0.91
C LEU A 33 -37.64 6.92 0.24
N ARG A 34 -38.51 7.09 1.25
CA ARG A 34 -38.15 7.71 2.53
C ARG A 34 -36.94 6.96 3.08
N ALA A 35 -35.79 7.64 3.11
CA ALA A 35 -34.68 7.20 3.94
C ALA A 35 -35.17 7.23 5.39
N SER A 36 -35.30 6.05 6.00
CA SER A 36 -35.46 5.96 7.45
C SER A 36 -34.17 6.45 8.08
N HIS A 37 -34.19 7.66 8.63
CA HIS A 37 -33.17 8.11 9.56
C HIS A 37 -33.20 7.18 10.77
N SER A 38 -32.31 6.18 10.77
CA SER A 38 -31.86 5.61 12.03
C SER A 38 -30.85 6.61 12.59
N GLU A 39 -31.29 7.44 13.54
CA GLU A 39 -30.39 8.19 14.40
C GLU A 39 -29.57 7.17 15.21
N ALA A 40 -28.48 6.72 14.61
CA ALA A 40 -27.40 6.10 15.35
C ALA A 40 -26.83 7.19 16.26
N LEU A 41 -27.19 7.13 17.54
CA LEU A 41 -26.51 7.85 18.61
C LEU A 41 -25.00 7.56 18.49
N LEU A 42 -24.28 8.54 17.96
CA LEU A 42 -22.82 8.54 17.95
C LEU A 42 -22.36 8.62 19.40
N SER A 43 -21.82 7.52 19.93
CA SER A 43 -21.03 7.58 21.16
C SER A 43 -19.86 8.56 20.97
N PRO A 44 -19.63 9.52 21.88
CA PRO A 44 -18.50 10.43 21.81
C PRO A 44 -17.27 9.70 22.35
N ALA A 45 -16.68 8.82 21.55
CA ALA A 45 -15.45 8.10 21.93
C ALA A 45 -14.52 7.88 20.73
N GLY A 46 -14.52 8.80 19.76
CA GLY A 46 -13.54 8.84 18.69
C GLY A 46 -13.08 10.28 18.48
N SER A 47 -11.84 10.58 18.80
CA SER A 47 -11.18 11.88 18.60
C SER A 47 -10.91 12.24 17.13
N GLY A 48 -11.67 11.64 16.19
CA GLY A 48 -11.57 11.90 14.76
C GLY A 48 -12.54 13.00 14.34
N LEU A 49 -12.04 14.05 13.70
CA LEU A 49 -12.89 15.05 13.04
C LEU A 49 -13.66 14.37 11.89
N PRO A 50 -15.00 14.44 11.83
CA PRO A 50 -15.77 13.85 10.74
C PRO A 50 -15.32 14.41 9.39
N GLY A 51 -14.90 13.53 8.48
CA GLY A 51 -14.48 13.92 7.12
C GLY A 51 -13.03 14.40 6.96
N ALA A 52 -12.17 14.21 7.96
CA ALA A 52 -10.75 14.49 7.81
C ALA A 52 -10.06 13.52 6.80
N PRO A 53 -8.98 13.96 6.13
CA PRO A 53 -8.13 13.07 5.33
C PRO A 53 -7.62 11.86 6.14
N LEU A 54 -7.43 10.71 5.49
CA LEU A 54 -6.96 9.48 6.15
C LEU A 54 -5.55 9.60 6.76
N GLN A 55 -4.74 10.57 6.30
CA GLN A 55 -3.43 10.85 6.88
C GLN A 55 -3.48 11.82 8.06
N THR A 56 -4.66 12.34 8.42
CA THR A 56 -4.81 13.15 9.63
C THR A 56 -4.74 12.23 10.85
N LEU A 57 -3.67 12.40 11.61
CA LEU A 57 -3.36 11.60 12.79
C LEU A 57 -3.78 12.35 14.06
N SER A 58 -4.22 11.60 15.07
CA SER A 58 -4.41 12.14 16.43
C SER A 58 -3.06 12.52 17.06
N ASP A 59 -3.08 13.32 18.12
CA ASP A 59 -1.86 13.67 18.85
C ASP A 59 -1.14 12.42 19.40
N GLU A 60 -1.90 11.43 19.86
CA GLU A 60 -1.38 10.15 20.33
C GLU A 60 -0.71 9.35 19.19
N GLU A 61 -1.39 9.25 18.04
CA GLU A 61 -0.86 8.58 16.84
C GLU A 61 0.43 9.25 16.35
N LEU A 62 0.49 10.59 16.37
CA LEU A 62 1.68 11.36 16.03
C LEU A 62 2.83 11.13 17.01
N MET A 63 2.54 11.09 18.31
CA MET A 63 3.54 10.81 19.34
C MET A 63 4.12 9.41 19.16
N ILE A 64 3.29 8.40 18.95
CA ILE A 64 3.71 7.01 18.71
C ILE A 64 4.55 6.92 17.43
N GLN A 65 4.07 7.47 16.31
CA GLN A 65 4.80 7.47 15.05
C GLN A 65 6.20 8.11 15.21
N SER A 66 6.26 9.25 15.92
CA SER A 66 7.52 9.96 16.16
C SER A 66 8.48 9.15 17.04
N ALA A 67 7.98 8.49 18.09
CA ALA A 67 8.78 7.65 18.98
C ALA A 67 9.35 6.43 18.23
N VAL A 68 8.53 5.75 17.43
CA VAL A 68 8.96 4.59 16.64
C VAL A 68 9.99 5.01 15.60
N LYS A 69 9.75 6.12 14.89
CA LYS A 69 10.69 6.65 13.89
C LYS A 69 12.06 6.96 14.50
N LYS A 70 12.09 7.54 15.70
CA LYS A 70 13.34 7.80 16.43
C LYS A 70 14.04 6.49 16.80
N PHE A 71 13.32 5.55 17.41
CA PHE A 71 13.86 4.24 17.77
C PHE A 71 14.40 3.48 16.54
N ALA A 72 13.64 3.44 15.44
CA ALA A 72 14.03 2.80 14.20
C ALA A 72 15.34 3.37 13.65
N ARG A 73 15.49 4.70 13.65
CA ARG A 73 16.70 5.37 13.16
C ARG A 73 17.91 5.19 14.06
N GLU A 74 17.73 5.32 15.38
CA GLU A 74 18.85 5.35 16.33
C GLU A 74 19.31 3.95 16.75
N GLN A 75 18.37 3.01 16.89
CA GLN A 75 18.65 1.69 17.48
C GLN A 75 18.59 0.55 16.45
N VAL A 76 17.75 0.64 15.42
CA VAL A 76 17.57 -0.44 14.44
C VAL A 76 18.45 -0.25 13.21
N ALA A 77 18.41 0.94 12.59
CA ALA A 77 19.09 1.22 11.33
C ALA A 77 20.60 0.87 11.32
N PRO A 78 21.39 1.17 12.38
CA PRO A 78 22.82 0.82 12.41
C PRO A 78 23.11 -0.68 12.36
N LEU A 79 22.14 -1.50 12.77
CA LEU A 79 22.28 -2.96 12.88
C LEU A 79 21.73 -3.70 11.65
N VAL A 80 21.11 -2.98 10.70
CA VAL A 80 20.36 -3.60 9.59
C VAL A 80 21.24 -4.52 8.74
N SER A 81 22.42 -4.05 8.32
CA SER A 81 23.36 -4.83 7.49
C SER A 81 23.83 -6.09 8.21
N THR A 82 24.28 -5.93 9.46
CA THR A 82 24.78 -7.04 10.28
C THR A 82 23.69 -8.09 10.54
N MET A 83 22.46 -7.68 10.82
CA MET A 83 21.34 -8.60 11.04
C MET A 83 20.95 -9.35 9.76
N ASP A 84 21.05 -8.71 8.60
CA ASP A 84 20.80 -9.33 7.29
C ASP A 84 21.88 -10.37 6.95
N GLU A 85 23.15 -9.98 7.03
CA GLU A 85 24.30 -10.82 6.73
C GLU A 85 24.32 -12.09 7.59
N ASN A 86 24.01 -11.94 8.89
CA ASN A 86 24.00 -13.05 9.83
C ASN A 86 22.64 -13.77 9.91
N ALA A 87 21.64 -13.33 9.15
CA ALA A 87 20.25 -13.78 9.22
C ALA A 87 19.65 -13.81 10.64
N LYS A 88 20.16 -12.99 11.57
CA LYS A 88 19.91 -13.07 13.01
C LYS A 88 19.51 -11.71 13.56
N MET A 89 18.42 -11.68 14.34
CA MET A 89 17.97 -10.46 15.01
C MET A 89 18.88 -10.16 16.22
N GLU A 90 19.30 -8.90 16.35
CA GLU A 90 20.05 -8.46 17.51
C GLU A 90 19.17 -8.44 18.76
N LYS A 91 19.71 -8.97 19.86
CA LYS A 91 18.96 -9.04 21.13
C LYS A 91 18.60 -7.66 21.66
N SER A 92 19.46 -6.67 21.44
CA SER A 92 19.23 -5.27 21.81
C SER A 92 18.01 -4.68 21.10
N VAL A 93 17.78 -5.03 19.83
CA VAL A 93 16.59 -4.58 19.09
C VAL A 93 15.32 -5.17 19.70
N ILE A 94 15.31 -6.47 19.99
CA ILE A 94 14.16 -7.14 20.63
C ILE A 94 13.88 -6.51 22.00
N GLN A 95 14.90 -6.36 22.83
CA GLN A 95 14.78 -5.74 24.15
C GLN A 95 14.28 -4.29 24.03
N GLY A 96 14.79 -3.53 23.06
CA GLY A 96 14.34 -2.17 22.78
C GLY A 96 12.86 -2.11 22.40
N LEU A 97 12.38 -3.01 21.53
CA LEU A 97 10.96 -3.09 21.16
C LEU A 97 10.07 -3.36 22.38
N PHE A 98 10.47 -4.27 23.28
CA PHE A 98 9.76 -4.51 24.53
C PHE A 98 9.79 -3.30 25.46
N GLN A 99 10.96 -2.68 25.66
CA GLN A 99 11.13 -1.52 26.54
C GLN A 99 10.32 -0.29 26.08
N GLN A 100 10.18 -0.11 24.76
CA GLN A 100 9.39 0.98 24.17
C GLN A 100 7.89 0.65 24.08
N GLY A 101 7.46 -0.57 24.41
CA GLY A 101 6.06 -1.00 24.33
C GLY A 101 5.58 -1.39 22.93
N PHE A 102 6.46 -1.45 21.93
CA PHE A 102 6.10 -1.72 20.53
C PHE A 102 5.73 -3.19 20.24
N MET A 103 5.95 -4.10 21.19
CA MET A 103 5.60 -5.53 21.05
C MET A 103 4.14 -5.85 21.42
N ALA A 104 3.42 -4.92 22.02
CA ALA A 104 2.08 -5.15 22.58
C ALA A 104 1.24 -3.87 22.53
N VAL A 105 1.23 -3.21 21.36
CA VAL A 105 0.69 -1.86 21.18
C VAL A 105 -0.80 -1.80 21.49
N ASP A 106 -1.57 -2.72 20.94
CA ASP A 106 -3.03 -2.83 21.06
C ASP A 106 -3.50 -3.71 22.23
N VAL A 107 -2.56 -4.29 22.99
CA VAL A 107 -2.87 -5.10 24.16
C VAL A 107 -3.22 -4.20 25.34
N ASP A 108 -4.26 -4.57 26.09
CA ASP A 108 -4.72 -3.85 27.28
C ASP A 108 -3.60 -3.70 28.33
N ALA A 109 -3.50 -2.51 28.94
CA ALA A 109 -2.52 -2.19 29.97
C ALA A 109 -2.55 -3.15 31.17
N LYS A 110 -3.71 -3.74 31.50
CA LYS A 110 -3.81 -4.76 32.57
C LYS A 110 -3.00 -6.03 32.28
N TYR A 111 -2.68 -6.28 31.02
CA TYR A 111 -1.83 -7.39 30.58
C TYR A 111 -0.41 -6.93 30.21
N GLY A 112 -0.06 -5.67 30.48
CA GLY A 112 1.26 -5.10 30.21
C GLY A 112 1.46 -4.56 28.78
N GLY A 113 0.38 -4.34 28.02
CA GLY A 113 0.44 -3.63 26.74
C GLY A 113 0.26 -2.12 26.87
N THR A 114 0.28 -1.39 25.75
CA THR A 114 0.07 0.07 25.77
C THR A 114 -1.40 0.49 25.71
N GLY A 115 -2.30 -0.41 25.31
CA GLY A 115 -3.73 -0.13 25.14
C GLY A 115 -4.03 0.87 24.02
N ALA A 116 -3.08 1.11 23.12
CA ALA A 116 -3.20 2.04 22.01
C ALA A 116 -4.07 1.43 20.90
N SER A 117 -4.44 2.25 19.93
CA SER A 117 -5.38 1.84 18.90
C SER A 117 -4.76 0.86 17.89
N PHE A 118 -5.61 0.09 17.18
CA PHE A 118 -5.14 -0.79 16.10
C PHE A 118 -4.45 0.01 14.97
N PHE A 119 -4.93 1.23 14.71
CA PHE A 119 -4.25 2.14 13.78
C PHE A 119 -2.85 2.53 14.27
N SER A 120 -2.65 2.69 15.57
CA SER A 120 -1.32 2.94 16.15
C SER A 120 -0.36 1.76 15.93
N LEU A 121 -0.84 0.52 16.04
CA LEU A 121 -0.05 -0.67 15.68
C LEU A 121 0.37 -0.63 14.20
N VAL A 122 -0.54 -0.26 13.30
CA VAL A 122 -0.25 -0.09 11.86
C VAL A 122 0.85 0.94 11.62
N LEU A 123 0.82 2.08 12.30
CA LEU A 123 1.86 3.10 12.22
C LEU A 123 3.22 2.60 12.73
N VAL A 124 3.23 1.84 13.83
CA VAL A 124 4.45 1.23 14.40
C VAL A 124 5.09 0.30 13.37
N VAL A 125 4.30 -0.58 12.76
CA VAL A 125 4.79 -1.51 11.74
C VAL A 125 5.31 -0.77 10.50
N GLU A 126 4.60 0.25 10.02
CA GLU A 126 5.02 1.06 8.89
C GLU A 126 6.37 1.74 9.16
N GLU A 127 6.54 2.41 10.30
CA GLU A 127 7.76 3.14 10.64
C GLU A 127 8.96 2.19 10.84
N LEU A 128 8.78 1.04 11.48
CA LEU A 128 9.83 0.03 11.60
C LEU A 128 10.22 -0.56 10.24
N ALA A 129 9.26 -0.71 9.32
CA ALA A 129 9.55 -1.23 7.99
C ALA A 129 10.37 -0.26 7.12
N LYS A 130 10.27 1.05 7.36
CA LYS A 130 11.05 2.09 6.64
C LYS A 130 12.56 1.98 6.84
N VAL A 131 13.04 1.26 7.85
CA VAL A 131 14.48 1.01 8.07
C VAL A 131 14.94 -0.37 7.62
N GLY A 132 14.09 -1.12 6.92
CA GLY A 132 14.51 -2.34 6.23
C GLY A 132 14.49 -3.60 7.08
N HIS A 133 13.64 -3.74 8.09
CA HIS A 133 13.41 -5.02 8.79
C HIS A 133 11.94 -5.34 9.08
N GLY A 134 11.01 -4.73 8.35
CA GLY A 134 9.56 -4.89 8.61
C GLY A 134 9.08 -6.35 8.71
N TYR A 135 9.69 -7.28 7.96
CA TYR A 135 9.17 -8.66 7.81
C TYR A 135 9.25 -9.53 9.05
N LYS A 136 10.10 -9.18 10.03
CA LYS A 136 10.23 -9.96 11.27
C LYS A 136 9.35 -9.45 12.42
N TYR A 137 8.75 -8.28 12.29
CA TYR A 137 8.00 -7.64 13.38
C TYR A 137 6.48 -7.92 13.33
N ALA A 138 5.97 -8.45 12.22
CA ALA A 138 4.53 -8.63 11.98
C ALA A 138 4.10 -10.12 12.00
N ILE A 139 4.26 -10.81 13.14
CA ILE A 139 3.71 -12.16 13.32
C ILE A 139 2.66 -12.13 14.44
N GLY A 140 1.39 -12.14 14.03
CA GLY A 140 0.23 -12.25 14.92
C GLY A 140 -1.08 -12.04 14.16
N SER A 141 -1.95 -13.05 14.19
CA SER A 141 -3.36 -13.08 13.69
C SER A 141 -3.61 -12.78 12.21
N LEU A 142 -4.02 -13.77 11.41
CA LEU A 142 -4.09 -13.72 9.94
C LEU A 142 -5.01 -12.64 9.30
N ASN A 143 -6.09 -12.19 9.96
CA ASN A 143 -7.05 -11.23 9.37
C ASN A 143 -6.64 -9.77 9.62
N GLU A 144 -6.32 -9.42 10.85
CA GLU A 144 -5.69 -8.14 11.21
C GLU A 144 -4.25 -8.07 10.70
N GLY A 145 -3.57 -9.21 10.67
CA GLY A 145 -2.22 -9.41 10.14
C GLY A 145 -2.09 -9.04 8.67
N ARG A 146 -3.15 -9.16 7.85
CA ARG A 146 -3.14 -8.64 6.46
C ARG A 146 -2.87 -7.14 6.42
N ILE A 147 -3.49 -6.39 7.32
CA ILE A 147 -3.31 -4.93 7.41
C ILE A 147 -1.91 -4.63 7.94
N GLY A 148 -1.42 -5.42 8.91
CA GLY A 148 -0.03 -5.36 9.36
C GLY A 148 0.98 -5.59 8.24
N ILE A 149 0.79 -6.62 7.40
CA ILE A 149 1.63 -6.86 6.22
C ILE A 149 1.51 -5.73 5.20
N ALA A 150 0.31 -5.17 4.99
CA ALA A 150 0.13 -4.02 4.11
C ALA A 150 0.96 -2.81 4.59
N ALA A 151 0.90 -2.52 5.90
CA ALA A 151 1.68 -1.47 6.54
C ALA A 151 3.19 -1.73 6.42
N GLN A 152 3.60 -2.98 6.58
CA GLN A 152 4.98 -3.40 6.43
C GLN A 152 5.50 -3.20 4.99
N MET A 153 4.72 -3.62 4.00
CA MET A 153 5.07 -3.47 2.57
C MET A 153 5.11 -2.00 2.17
N LEU A 154 4.15 -1.21 2.66
CA LEU A 154 4.13 0.24 2.48
C LEU A 154 5.38 0.90 3.08
N GLY A 155 5.69 0.61 4.34
CA GLY A 155 6.82 1.21 5.04
C GLY A 155 8.15 0.86 4.39
N LEU A 156 8.35 -0.41 4.03
CA LEU A 156 9.53 -0.85 3.28
C LEU A 156 9.67 -0.13 1.93
N ALA A 157 8.58 -0.05 1.17
CA ALA A 157 8.60 0.61 -0.14
C ALA A 157 8.88 2.11 -0.01
N GLN A 158 8.28 2.75 1.00
CA GLN A 158 8.51 4.15 1.32
C GLN A 158 9.96 4.39 1.76
N GLY A 159 10.53 3.54 2.62
CA GLY A 159 11.93 3.64 3.04
C GLY A 159 12.92 3.52 1.87
N CYS A 160 12.65 2.59 0.95
CA CYS A 160 13.44 2.45 -0.28
C CYS A 160 13.32 3.68 -1.18
N PHE A 161 12.10 4.19 -1.38
CA PHE A 161 11.85 5.40 -2.17
C PHE A 161 12.51 6.65 -1.55
N ASP A 162 12.38 6.84 -0.25
CA ASP A 162 12.94 7.96 0.51
C ASP A 162 14.48 7.95 0.51
N TYR A 163 15.09 6.78 0.38
CA TYR A 163 16.54 6.65 0.20
C TYR A 163 16.96 6.98 -1.24
N THR A 164 16.22 6.51 -2.24
CA THR A 164 16.58 6.65 -3.65
C THR A 164 16.34 8.04 -4.21
N VAL A 165 15.25 8.73 -3.83
CA VAL A 165 14.91 10.06 -4.39
C VAL A 165 16.00 11.11 -4.14
N PRO A 166 16.60 11.24 -2.94
CA PRO A 166 17.76 12.10 -2.73
C PRO A 166 18.93 11.76 -3.65
N TYR A 167 19.26 10.47 -3.81
CA TYR A 167 20.34 10.02 -4.69
C TYR A 167 20.17 10.51 -6.14
N ILE A 168 18.99 10.33 -6.74
CA ILE A 168 18.73 10.75 -8.13
C ILE A 168 18.65 12.27 -8.29
N LYS A 169 18.46 13.02 -7.20
CA LYS A 169 18.54 14.49 -7.17
C LYS A 169 19.98 14.99 -7.02
N GLU A 170 20.91 14.18 -6.55
CA GLU A 170 22.32 14.53 -6.44
C GLU A 170 23.14 14.01 -7.62
N ARG A 171 22.78 12.84 -8.15
CA ARG A 171 23.53 12.17 -9.21
C ARG A 171 23.39 12.88 -10.56
N MET A 172 24.52 13.19 -11.18
CA MET A 172 24.59 13.88 -12.48
C MET A 172 24.98 12.92 -13.61
N GLN A 173 24.27 12.98 -14.73
CA GLN A 173 24.63 12.35 -16.01
C GLN A 173 24.21 13.27 -17.17
N PHE A 174 25.02 13.30 -18.24
CA PHE A 174 24.77 14.16 -19.40
C PHE A 174 24.51 15.63 -19.02
N GLY A 175 25.26 16.14 -18.03
CA GLY A 175 25.18 17.54 -17.58
C GLY A 175 23.95 17.93 -16.75
N LYS A 176 23.07 16.98 -16.38
CA LYS A 176 21.90 17.26 -15.53
C LYS A 176 21.67 16.17 -14.48
N ARG A 177 20.82 16.45 -13.49
CA ARG A 177 20.49 15.46 -12.46
C ARG A 177 19.71 14.31 -13.08
N LEU A 178 19.82 13.11 -12.53
CA LEU A 178 18.97 11.99 -12.97
C LEU A 178 17.48 12.33 -12.85
N PHE A 179 17.10 13.07 -11.81
CA PHE A 179 15.74 13.57 -11.62
C PHE A 179 15.25 14.52 -12.74
N ASP A 180 16.14 15.14 -13.53
CA ASP A 180 15.77 16.09 -14.59
C ASP A 180 15.50 15.41 -15.96
N PHE A 181 15.56 14.08 -16.01
CA PHE A 181 15.12 13.32 -17.18
C PHE A 181 13.62 13.02 -17.07
N GLN A 182 12.81 13.55 -18.00
CA GLN A 182 11.35 13.41 -18.00
C GLN A 182 10.90 11.93 -17.89
N GLY A 183 11.56 11.03 -18.62
CA GLY A 183 11.26 9.60 -18.54
C GLY A 183 11.43 9.01 -17.14
N LEU A 184 12.42 9.50 -16.37
CA LEU A 184 12.63 9.10 -14.99
C LEU A 184 11.60 9.76 -14.06
N GLN A 185 11.27 11.04 -14.27
CA GLN A 185 10.23 11.74 -13.51
C GLN A 185 8.86 11.05 -13.60
N HIS A 186 8.48 10.58 -14.78
CA HIS A 186 7.22 9.84 -14.96
C HIS A 186 7.20 8.55 -14.13
N GLN A 187 8.31 7.81 -14.08
CA GLN A 187 8.41 6.60 -13.29
C GLN A 187 8.34 6.91 -11.78
N VAL A 188 9.05 7.95 -11.33
CA VAL A 188 9.02 8.39 -9.93
C VAL A 188 7.61 8.84 -9.53
N ALA A 189 6.94 9.63 -10.36
CA ALA A 189 5.57 10.09 -10.12
C ALA A 189 4.55 8.94 -10.08
N GLN A 190 4.70 7.95 -10.97
CA GLN A 190 3.86 6.76 -10.97
C GLN A 190 4.04 5.96 -9.66
N VAL A 191 5.28 5.71 -9.25
CA VAL A 191 5.58 5.01 -7.99
C VAL A 191 5.06 5.80 -6.79
N ALA A 192 5.26 7.12 -6.75
CA ALA A 192 4.72 7.96 -5.67
C ALA A 192 3.19 7.88 -5.57
N THR A 193 2.49 7.84 -6.71
CA THR A 193 1.03 7.70 -6.76
C THR A 193 0.59 6.34 -6.22
N GLN A 194 1.32 5.27 -6.57
CA GLN A 194 1.03 3.92 -6.09
C GLN A 194 1.29 3.77 -4.58
N LEU A 195 2.35 4.39 -4.07
CA LEU A 195 2.61 4.45 -2.62
C LEU A 195 1.48 5.17 -1.88
N GLU A 196 0.97 6.29 -2.43
CA GLU A 196 -0.16 7.01 -1.86
C GLU A 196 -1.43 6.15 -1.83
N ALA A 197 -1.75 5.46 -2.94
CA ALA A 197 -2.88 4.55 -3.00
C ALA A 197 -2.74 3.39 -1.99
N ALA A 198 -1.54 2.81 -1.86
CA ALA A 198 -1.27 1.74 -0.89
C ALA A 198 -1.44 2.23 0.56
N ARG A 199 -1.00 3.46 0.87
CA ARG A 199 -1.20 4.10 2.18
C ARG A 199 -2.67 4.27 2.50
N LEU A 200 -3.44 4.85 1.58
CA LEU A 200 -4.86 5.08 1.77
C LEU A 200 -5.64 3.78 1.95
N LEU A 201 -5.34 2.74 1.16
CA LEU A 201 -5.96 1.42 1.34
C LEU A 201 -5.66 0.82 2.71
N THR A 202 -4.40 0.88 3.14
CA THR A 202 -3.95 0.35 4.43
C THR A 202 -4.62 1.09 5.59
N TYR A 203 -4.59 2.41 5.56
CA TYR A 203 -5.16 3.26 6.62
C TYR A 203 -6.68 3.12 6.68
N ASN A 204 -7.36 3.10 5.54
CA ASN A 204 -8.80 2.89 5.51
C ASN A 204 -9.19 1.52 6.10
N ALA A 205 -8.47 0.45 5.76
CA ALA A 205 -8.71 -0.87 6.33
C ALA A 205 -8.54 -0.86 7.86
N ALA A 206 -7.50 -0.21 8.38
CA ALA A 206 -7.27 -0.07 9.81
C ALA A 206 -8.38 0.73 10.51
N ARG A 207 -8.82 1.87 9.93
CA ARG A 207 -9.92 2.67 10.48
C ARG A 207 -11.27 1.92 10.45
N LEU A 208 -11.49 1.03 9.48
CA LEU A 208 -12.68 0.16 9.45
C LEU A 208 -12.69 -0.84 10.61
N VAL A 209 -11.53 -1.38 10.98
CA VAL A 209 -11.36 -2.24 12.16
C VAL A 209 -11.76 -1.45 13.42
N GLU A 210 -11.20 -0.25 13.62
CA GLU A 210 -11.51 0.60 14.77
C GLU A 210 -13.00 0.97 14.86
N ALA A 211 -13.63 1.21 13.71
CA ALA A 211 -15.06 1.52 13.63
C ALA A 211 -15.99 0.29 13.77
N GLY A 212 -15.44 -0.91 13.98
CA GLY A 212 -16.21 -2.15 14.07
C GLY A 212 -16.99 -2.49 12.79
N LYS A 213 -16.50 -2.02 11.63
CA LYS A 213 -17.14 -2.23 10.32
C LYS A 213 -16.57 -3.48 9.64
N PRO A 214 -17.32 -4.11 8.72
CA PRO A 214 -16.74 -5.15 7.86
C PRO A 214 -15.50 -4.63 7.13
N PHE A 215 -14.38 -5.33 7.26
CA PHE A 215 -13.08 -4.88 6.74
C PHE A 215 -12.33 -5.95 5.95
N ILE A 216 -12.84 -7.20 5.87
CA ILE A 216 -12.10 -8.35 5.33
C ILE A 216 -11.69 -8.13 3.86
N LYS A 217 -12.60 -7.55 3.06
CA LYS A 217 -12.35 -7.24 1.65
C LYS A 217 -11.30 -6.13 1.53
N GLU A 218 -11.43 -5.07 2.30
CA GLU A 218 -10.51 -3.93 2.33
C GLU A 218 -9.11 -4.32 2.83
N ALA A 219 -9.01 -5.18 3.83
CA ALA A 219 -7.74 -5.74 4.29
C ALA A 219 -7.06 -6.61 3.22
N ALA A 220 -7.83 -7.43 2.49
CA ALA A 220 -7.30 -8.19 1.36
C ALA A 220 -6.82 -7.29 0.22
N MET A 221 -7.58 -6.23 -0.10
CA MET A 221 -7.19 -5.21 -1.09
C MET A 221 -5.91 -4.49 -0.69
N ALA A 222 -5.81 -4.03 0.57
CA ALA A 222 -4.64 -3.33 1.09
C ALA A 222 -3.39 -4.22 1.03
N LYS A 223 -3.46 -5.45 1.54
CA LYS A 223 -2.32 -6.39 1.55
C LYS A 223 -1.86 -6.72 0.14
N TYR A 224 -2.79 -7.09 -0.75
CA TYR A 224 -2.50 -7.38 -2.14
C TYR A 224 -1.79 -6.19 -2.80
N TYR A 225 -2.43 -5.03 -2.78
CA TYR A 225 -1.94 -3.86 -3.50
C TYR A 225 -0.60 -3.37 -2.94
N ALA A 226 -0.47 -3.23 -1.62
CA ALA A 226 0.78 -2.78 -1.00
C ALA A 226 1.95 -3.73 -1.31
N SER A 227 1.72 -5.05 -1.30
CA SER A 227 2.77 -6.03 -1.62
C SER A 227 3.25 -6.00 -3.07
N GLU A 228 2.33 -5.84 -4.03
CA GLU A 228 2.68 -5.71 -5.45
C GLU A 228 3.42 -4.38 -5.71
N VAL A 229 2.93 -3.28 -5.12
CA VAL A 229 3.57 -1.96 -5.21
C VAL A 229 4.95 -1.96 -4.56
N ALA A 230 5.15 -2.66 -3.44
CA ALA A 230 6.46 -2.77 -2.81
C ALA A 230 7.49 -3.46 -3.71
N GLY A 231 7.10 -4.56 -4.37
CA GLY A 231 7.96 -5.26 -5.33
C GLY A 231 8.34 -4.36 -6.52
N LEU A 232 7.35 -3.66 -7.09
CA LEU A 232 7.58 -2.72 -8.19
C LEU A 232 8.48 -1.56 -7.76
N THR A 233 8.19 -0.92 -6.63
CA THR A 233 8.90 0.25 -6.11
C THR A 233 10.37 -0.08 -5.89
N THR A 234 10.65 -1.17 -5.19
CA THR A 234 12.03 -1.56 -4.87
C THR A 234 12.82 -1.97 -6.11
N SER A 235 12.18 -2.64 -7.08
CA SER A 235 12.81 -2.92 -8.38
C SER A 235 13.18 -1.63 -9.12
N ARG A 236 12.27 -0.65 -9.15
CA ARG A 236 12.51 0.64 -9.81
C ARG A 236 13.60 1.44 -9.10
N CYS A 237 13.64 1.41 -7.77
CA CYS A 237 14.70 2.07 -7.01
C CYS A 237 16.09 1.52 -7.35
N ILE A 238 16.23 0.20 -7.55
CA ILE A 238 17.49 -0.39 -8.06
C ILE A 238 17.81 0.15 -9.45
N ASP A 239 16.85 0.13 -10.38
CA ASP A 239 17.04 0.64 -11.75
C ASP A 239 17.54 2.11 -11.75
N TRP A 240 16.91 2.96 -10.93
CA TRP A 240 17.24 4.39 -10.85
C TRP A 240 18.60 4.66 -10.21
N MET A 241 19.01 3.82 -9.26
CA MET A 241 20.34 3.88 -8.66
C MET A 241 21.42 3.28 -9.57
N GLY A 242 21.04 2.49 -10.57
CA GLY A 242 21.96 1.83 -11.48
C GLY A 242 22.92 0.88 -10.75
N GLY A 243 24.17 0.82 -11.20
CA GLY A 243 25.15 -0.15 -10.68
C GLY A 243 25.34 -0.10 -9.15
N VAL A 244 25.28 1.07 -8.52
CA VAL A 244 25.42 1.17 -7.06
C VAL A 244 24.24 0.55 -6.30
N GLY A 245 23.03 0.62 -6.87
CA GLY A 245 21.83 0.02 -6.28
C GLY A 245 21.86 -1.51 -6.30
N TYR A 246 22.69 -2.11 -7.14
CA TYR A 246 22.88 -3.56 -7.20
C TYR A 246 23.89 -4.09 -6.16
N THR A 247 24.62 -3.19 -5.49
CA THR A 247 25.65 -3.56 -4.51
C THR A 247 25.08 -3.61 -3.09
N ARG A 248 25.62 -4.50 -2.25
CA ARG A 248 25.27 -4.57 -0.81
C ARG A 248 25.73 -3.36 0.02
N ASN A 249 26.55 -2.49 -0.55
CA ASN A 249 26.91 -1.21 0.07
C ASN A 249 25.74 -0.21 0.07
N CYS A 250 24.69 -0.50 -0.70
CA CYS A 250 23.47 0.28 -0.79
C CYS A 250 22.29 -0.52 -0.22
N PRO A 251 21.43 0.06 0.63
CA PRO A 251 20.34 -0.67 1.26
C PRO A 251 19.21 -1.09 0.29
N VAL A 252 19.15 -0.52 -0.93
CA VAL A 252 18.03 -0.75 -1.87
C VAL A 252 17.92 -2.20 -2.36
N GLU A 253 19.04 -2.92 -2.48
CA GLU A 253 19.02 -4.35 -2.85
C GLU A 253 18.34 -5.20 -1.77
N LYS A 254 18.57 -4.86 -0.49
CA LYS A 254 17.94 -5.54 0.64
C LYS A 254 16.44 -5.32 0.64
N TYR A 255 16.00 -4.07 0.45
CA TYR A 255 14.57 -3.77 0.34
C TYR A 255 13.90 -4.57 -0.78
N PHE A 256 14.57 -4.76 -1.92
CA PHE A 256 14.06 -5.57 -3.02
C PHE A 256 13.91 -7.05 -2.67
N ARG A 257 14.91 -7.65 -2.02
CA ARG A 257 14.81 -9.03 -1.52
C ARG A 257 13.66 -9.19 -0.53
N ASP A 258 13.57 -8.26 0.41
CA ASP A 258 12.57 -8.30 1.49
C ASP A 258 11.15 -8.07 0.96
N ALA A 259 10.95 -7.23 -0.07
CA ALA A 259 9.63 -6.99 -0.66
C ALA A 259 8.97 -8.26 -1.21
N LYS A 260 9.78 -9.22 -1.70
CA LYS A 260 9.27 -10.40 -2.41
C LYS A 260 8.43 -11.31 -1.51
N ILE A 261 8.69 -11.35 -0.20
CA ILE A 261 7.90 -12.18 0.72
C ILE A 261 6.44 -11.69 0.83
N GLY A 262 6.21 -10.39 0.59
CA GLY A 262 4.91 -9.72 0.64
C GLY A 262 3.83 -10.39 -0.18
N THR A 263 4.18 -10.92 -1.36
CA THR A 263 3.23 -11.56 -2.27
C THR A 263 2.99 -13.04 -1.95
N ILE A 264 3.61 -13.59 -0.90
CA ILE A 264 3.68 -15.03 -0.61
C ILE A 264 3.04 -15.37 0.74
N TYR A 265 3.62 -14.88 1.84
CA TYR A 265 3.14 -15.18 3.20
C TYR A 265 1.82 -14.46 3.53
N GLU A 266 1.18 -14.85 4.64
CA GLU A 266 -0.08 -14.24 5.11
C GLU A 266 -1.15 -14.21 3.99
N GLY A 267 -1.20 -15.29 3.21
CA GLY A 267 -2.01 -15.48 2.01
C GLY A 267 -1.39 -14.84 0.76
N ALA A 268 -0.96 -15.68 -0.19
CA ALA A 268 -0.40 -15.24 -1.47
C ALA A 268 -1.36 -14.35 -2.26
N SER A 269 -0.85 -13.58 -3.25
CA SER A 269 -1.65 -12.63 -4.04
C SER A 269 -2.95 -13.24 -4.60
N ASN A 270 -2.90 -14.46 -5.13
CA ASN A 270 -4.09 -15.16 -5.63
C ASN A 270 -5.12 -15.47 -4.54
N ILE A 271 -4.68 -15.74 -3.31
CA ILE A 271 -5.59 -15.99 -2.18
C ILE A 271 -6.28 -14.70 -1.73
N GLN A 272 -5.59 -13.57 -1.81
CA GLN A 272 -6.19 -12.26 -1.57
C GLN A 272 -7.25 -11.95 -2.64
N LEU A 273 -6.92 -12.18 -3.92
CA LEU A 273 -7.85 -12.01 -5.04
C LEU A 273 -9.08 -12.92 -4.90
N ASN A 274 -8.90 -14.18 -4.50
CA ASN A 274 -10.02 -15.09 -4.23
C ASN A 274 -10.92 -14.57 -3.09
N THR A 275 -10.32 -14.01 -2.03
CA THR A 275 -11.08 -13.40 -0.92
C THR A 275 -11.88 -12.21 -1.42
N ILE A 276 -11.26 -11.31 -2.17
CA ILE A 276 -11.92 -10.14 -2.76
C ILE A 276 -13.08 -10.59 -3.66
N GLY A 277 -12.84 -11.56 -4.54
CA GLY A 277 -13.86 -12.11 -5.44
C GLY A 277 -15.08 -12.66 -4.70
N LYS A 278 -14.87 -13.44 -3.63
CA LYS A 278 -15.97 -13.95 -2.78
C LYS A 278 -16.80 -12.84 -2.14
N HIS A 279 -16.17 -11.76 -1.68
CA HIS A 279 -16.89 -10.64 -1.10
C HIS A 279 -17.64 -9.79 -2.13
N LEU A 280 -17.15 -9.72 -3.38
CA LEU A 280 -17.87 -9.08 -4.47
C LEU A 280 -19.08 -9.92 -4.90
N ASP A 281 -18.92 -11.24 -5.02
CA ASP A 281 -20.00 -12.17 -5.34
C ASP A 281 -21.13 -12.13 -4.29
N ALA A 282 -20.79 -12.00 -3.00
CA ALA A 282 -21.80 -11.87 -1.95
C ALA A 282 -22.51 -10.49 -1.92
N ALA A 283 -21.97 -9.47 -2.58
CA ALA A 283 -22.47 -8.09 -2.52
C ALA A 283 -23.39 -7.72 -3.69
N TYR A 284 -23.43 -8.53 -4.75
CA TYR A 284 -24.17 -8.31 -5.98
C TYR A 284 -25.00 -9.55 -6.35
#